data_AF-A0A5S4GM72-F1
#
_entry.id   AF-A0A5S4GM72-F1
#
_cell.length_a   1.000
_cell.length_b   1.000
_cell.length_c   1.000
_cell.angle_alpha   90.00
_cell.angle_beta   90.00
_cell.angle_gamma   90.00
#
_symmetry.space_group_name_H-M   'P 1'
#
loop_
_entity.id
_entity.type
_entity.pdbx_description
1 polymer ?
#
loop_
_entity_poly.entity_id
_entity_poly.type
_entity_poly.pdbx_seq_one_letter_code
_entity_poly.pdbx_strand_id
1 'polypeptide(L)'
;LGWAGGYVGHGVATTNLAGRTLRDLVLGRESELTGLPWVGRRVRKWEPEPLRWLGVQGMYAAYREADRQETTGGRVTTSPIAGLADRVARRE
;
A
#
# COMPACT_ATOMS: atom_id res chain seq x y z
N LEU A 1 20.18 -17.20 -7.62
CA LEU A 1 19.22 -16.44 -8.45
C LEU A 1 18.65 -15.31 -7.59
N GLY A 2 18.80 -14.05 -7.99
CA GLY A 2 18.28 -12.87 -7.29
C GLY A 2 17.25 -12.15 -8.17
N TRP A 3 16.32 -11.42 -7.56
CA TRP A 3 15.27 -10.67 -8.27
C TRP A 3 15.36 -9.18 -7.95
N ALA A 4 15.15 -8.35 -8.97
CA ALA A 4 15.01 -6.91 -8.83
C ALA A 4 13.84 -6.45 -9.72
N GLY A 5 12.85 -5.78 -9.12
CA GLY A 5 11.64 -5.36 -9.82
C GLY A 5 10.76 -4.44 -8.96
N GLY A 6 9.63 -4.00 -9.50
CA GLY A 6 8.69 -3.09 -8.82
C GLY A 6 8.90 -1.59 -9.10
N TYR A 7 9.60 -1.23 -10.17
CA TYR A 7 9.90 0.16 -10.52
C TYR A 7 8.71 0.84 -11.22
N VAL A 8 7.75 1.34 -10.45
CA VAL A 8 6.58 2.06 -11.00
C VAL A 8 6.97 3.51 -11.32
N GLY A 9 6.66 3.97 -12.54
CA GLY A 9 6.73 5.39 -12.95
C GLY A 9 8.09 5.94 -13.40
N HIS A 10 9.23 5.30 -13.11
CA HIS A 10 10.59 5.80 -13.43
C HIS A 10 11.56 4.71 -13.94
N GLY A 11 11.06 3.75 -14.73
CA GLY A 11 11.73 2.46 -14.99
C GLY A 11 13.18 2.51 -15.49
N VAL A 12 13.58 3.46 -16.34
CA VAL A 12 14.94 3.44 -16.93
C VAL A 12 16.03 3.68 -15.88
N ALA A 13 15.88 4.71 -15.06
CA ALA A 13 16.87 5.06 -14.05
C ALA A 13 16.93 3.98 -12.95
N THR A 14 15.77 3.48 -12.52
CA THR A 14 15.70 2.45 -11.47
C THR A 14 16.19 1.09 -11.94
N THR A 15 15.92 0.69 -13.19
CA THR A 15 16.44 -0.56 -13.75
C THR A 15 17.96 -0.51 -13.93
N ASN A 16 18.55 0.62 -14.35
CA ASN A 16 20.01 0.77 -14.41
C ASN A 16 20.66 0.62 -13.02
N LEU A 17 20.11 1.30 -12.00
CA LEU A 17 20.59 1.21 -10.62
C LEU A 17 20.48 -0.23 -10.08
N ALA A 18 19.33 -0.87 -10.32
CA ALA A 18 19.07 -2.24 -9.92
C ALA A 18 20.01 -3.24 -10.58
N GLY A 19 20.29 -3.08 -11.88
CA GLY A 19 21.21 -3.94 -12.64
C GLY A 19 22.64 -3.88 -12.11
N ARG A 20 23.13 -2.67 -11.79
CA ARG A 20 24.47 -2.49 -11.18
C ARG A 20 24.54 -3.12 -9.78
N THR A 21 23.48 -2.95 -9.00
CA THR A 21 23.37 -3.54 -7.66
C THR A 21 23.35 -5.08 -7.75
N LEU A 22 22.57 -5.65 -8.67
CA LEU A 22 22.51 -7.10 -8.91
C LEU A 22 23.85 -7.66 -9.37
N ARG A 23 24.56 -6.98 -10.26
CA ARG A 23 25.91 -7.38 -10.70
C ARG A 23 26.84 -7.54 -9.50
N ASP A 24 26.88 -6.55 -8.62
CA ASP A 24 27.78 -6.57 -7.46
C ASP A 24 27.40 -7.67 -6.47
N LEU A 25 26.11 -7.89 -6.23
CA LEU A 25 25.61 -9.01 -5.41
C LEU A 25 25.97 -10.37 -6.00
N VAL A 26 25.84 -10.56 -7.32
CA VAL A 26 26.19 -11.83 -7.99
C VAL A 26 27.70 -12.10 -7.94
N LEU A 27 28.51 -11.05 -8.08
CA LEU A 27 29.97 -11.15 -8.02
C LEU A 27 30.51 -11.16 -6.58
N GLY A 28 29.66 -11.07 -5.55
CA GLY A 28 30.08 -11.02 -4.15
C GLY A 28 30.91 -9.78 -3.80
N ARG A 29 30.72 -8.67 -4.53
CA ARG A 29 31.45 -7.42 -4.30
C ARG A 29 30.69 -6.56 -3.33
N GLU A 30 31.36 -6.11 -2.27
CA GLU A 30 30.84 -5.04 -1.42
C GLU A 30 31.00 -3.69 -2.14
N SER A 31 29.88 -3.02 -2.40
CA SER A 31 29.86 -1.67 -2.96
C SER A 31 28.81 -0.82 -2.24
N GLU A 32 28.87 0.50 -2.44
CA GLU A 32 27.84 1.40 -1.92
C GLU A 32 26.44 0.97 -2.37
N LEU A 33 26.32 0.36 -3.56
CA LEU A 33 25.05 -0.12 -4.10
C LEU A 33 24.50 -1.33 -3.33
N THR A 34 25.37 -2.26 -2.91
CA THR A 34 24.95 -3.45 -2.16
C THR A 34 24.54 -3.13 -0.72
N GLY A 35 24.99 -1.99 -0.17
CA GLY A 35 24.63 -1.51 1.16
C GLY A 35 23.30 -0.74 1.23
N LEU A 36 22.65 -0.50 0.11
CA LEU A 36 21.42 0.31 0.08
C LEU A 36 20.25 -0.42 0.78
N PRO A 37 19.37 0.31 1.49
CA PRO A 37 18.38 -0.27 2.42
C PRO A 37 17.30 -1.13 1.76
N TRP A 38 17.20 -1.11 0.43
CA TRP A 38 16.29 -1.97 -0.33
C TRP A 38 16.90 -3.33 -0.69
N VAL A 39 18.23 -3.48 -0.60
CA VAL A 39 18.92 -4.75 -0.85
C VAL A 39 18.61 -5.74 0.28
N GLY A 40 18.17 -6.95 -0.08
CA GLY A 40 17.85 -8.00 0.90
C GLY A 40 16.65 -7.68 1.81
N ARG A 41 15.89 -6.62 1.53
CA ARG A 41 14.75 -6.21 2.35
C ARG A 41 13.65 -7.27 2.31
N ARG A 42 13.41 -7.92 3.45
CA ARG A 42 12.25 -8.81 3.62
C ARG A 42 11.01 -7.97 3.87
N VAL A 43 10.14 -7.88 2.88
CA VAL A 43 8.83 -7.25 3.05
C VAL A 43 7.96 -8.16 3.92
N ARG A 44 7.33 -7.59 4.94
CA ARG A 44 6.35 -8.32 5.76
C ARG A 44 5.21 -8.76 4.84
N LYS A 45 4.69 -9.98 5.04
CA LYS A 45 3.42 -10.37 4.42
C LYS A 45 2.37 -9.38 4.92
N TRP A 46 1.84 -8.57 4.02
CA TRP A 46 0.71 -7.66 4.29
C TRP A 46 -0.51 -8.49 4.73
N GLU A 47 -1.52 -7.87 5.37
CA GLU A 47 -2.60 -8.56 6.09
C GLU A 47 -3.08 -9.87 5.42
N PRO A 48 -3.27 -10.95 6.19
CA PRO A 48 -3.70 -12.23 5.65
C PRO A 48 -5.05 -12.11 4.95
N GLU A 49 -5.19 -12.78 3.81
CA GLU A 49 -6.49 -12.96 3.18
C GLU A 49 -7.36 -13.83 4.11
N PRO A 50 -8.63 -13.47 4.36
CA PRO A 50 -9.49 -12.56 3.59
C PRO A 50 -9.57 -11.10 4.09
N LEU A 51 -8.84 -10.70 5.14
CA LEU A 51 -9.00 -9.37 5.76
C LEU A 51 -8.69 -8.22 4.79
N ARG A 52 -7.63 -8.36 4.00
CA ARG A 52 -7.26 -7.39 2.97
C ARG A 52 -8.36 -7.21 1.93
N TRP A 53 -8.99 -8.32 1.50
CA TRP A 53 -10.11 -8.29 0.56
C TRP A 53 -11.32 -7.58 1.18
N LEU A 54 -11.67 -7.92 2.42
CA LEU A 54 -12.76 -7.26 3.15
C LEU A 54 -12.52 -5.76 3.31
N GLY A 55 -11.30 -5.35 3.64
CA GLY A 55 -10.93 -3.93 3.76
C GLY A 55 -11.13 -3.16 2.45
N VAL A 56 -10.62 -3.70 1.34
CA VAL A 56 -10.78 -3.09 0.00
C VAL A 56 -12.24 -3.04 -0.43
N GLN A 57 -13.00 -4.14 -0.25
CA GLN A 57 -14.42 -4.16 -0.60
C GLN A 57 -15.26 -3.23 0.28
N GLY A 58 -14.94 -3.14 1.57
CA GLY A 58 -15.57 -2.20 2.50
C GLY A 58 -15.33 -0.74 2.10
N MET A 59 -14.10 -0.40 1.69
CA MET A 59 -13.78 0.93 1.18
C MET A 59 -14.56 1.26 -0.09
N TYR A 60 -14.63 0.33 -1.05
CA TYR A 60 -15.46 0.51 -2.26
C TYR A 60 -16.96 0.62 -1.95
N ALA A 61 -17.46 -0.10 -0.94
CA ALA A 61 -18.85 0.02 -0.50
C ALA A 61 -19.12 1.40 0.11
N ALA A 62 -18.21 1.92 0.94
CA ALA A 62 -18.30 3.25 1.53
C ALA A 62 -18.29 4.34 0.46
N TYR A 63 -17.40 4.26 -0.53
CA TYR A 63 -17.36 5.21 -1.64
C TYR A 63 -18.62 5.14 -2.50
N ARG A 64 -19.13 3.94 -2.83
CA ARG A 64 -20.39 3.82 -3.58
C ARG A 64 -21.58 4.39 -2.82
N GLU A 65 -21.61 4.24 -1.50
CA GLU A 65 -22.66 4.82 -0.68
C GLU A 65 -22.54 6.35 -0.60
N ALA A 66 -21.32 6.89 -0.50
CA ALA A 66 -21.07 8.32 -0.56
C ALA A 66 -21.53 8.91 -1.91
N ASP A 67 -21.12 8.32 -3.03
CA ASP A 67 -21.53 8.74 -4.39
C ASP A 67 -23.06 8.69 -4.56
N ARG A 68 -23.72 7.68 -4.00
CA ARG A 68 -25.19 7.53 -4.05
C ARG A 68 -25.89 8.64 -3.26
N GLN A 69 -25.33 9.03 -2.12
CA GLN A 69 -25.83 10.14 -1.30
C GLN A 69 -25.62 11.49 -2.00
N GLU A 70 -24.47 11.69 -2.65
CA GLU A 70 -24.20 12.90 -3.43
C GLU A 70 -25.11 13.01 -4.67
N THR A 71 -25.46 11.89 -5.30
CA THR A 71 -26.32 11.87 -6.50
C THR A 71 -27.81 12.05 -6.17
N THR A 72 -28.28 11.62 -4.98
CA THR A 72 -29.72 11.53 -4.66
C THR A 72 -30.28 12.72 -3.88
N GLY A 73 -29.47 13.51 -3.18
CA GLY A 73 -29.97 14.75 -2.58
C GLY A 73 -29.12 15.27 -1.45
N GLY A 74 -28.73 16.55 -1.54
CA GLY A 74 -28.16 17.27 -0.42
C GLY A 74 -29.13 17.28 0.78
N ARG A 75 -28.91 16.40 1.76
CA ARG A 75 -29.39 16.61 3.14
C ARG A 75 -28.61 15.83 4.21
N VAL A 76 -28.51 16.54 5.33
CA VAL A 76 -27.88 16.28 6.64
C VAL A 76 -28.56 15.12 7.40
N THR A 77 -28.18 13.87 7.16
CA THR A 77 -28.45 12.81 8.15
C THR A 77 -27.24 11.90 8.33
N THR A 78 -26.69 11.95 9.54
CA THR A 78 -25.53 11.20 10.00
C THR A 78 -25.78 9.70 9.87
N SER A 79 -24.96 9.04 9.04
CA SER A 79 -24.96 7.59 8.87
C SER A 79 -24.78 6.86 10.20
N PRO A 80 -25.35 5.65 10.41
CA PRO A 80 -25.13 4.83 11.61
C PRO A 80 -23.65 4.55 11.92
N ILE A 81 -22.75 4.72 10.93
CA ILE A 81 -21.30 4.65 11.09
C ILE A 81 -20.76 5.82 11.95
N ALA A 82 -21.36 7.01 11.84
CA ALA A 82 -21.04 8.15 12.71
C ALA A 82 -21.48 7.92 14.16
N GLY A 83 -22.60 7.21 14.37
CA GLY A 83 -23.01 6.79 15.72
C GLY A 83 -22.04 5.78 16.36
N LEU A 84 -21.37 4.96 15.55
CA LEU A 84 -20.31 4.06 16.01
C LEU A 84 -19.02 4.84 16.33
N ALA A 85 -18.66 5.81 15.48
CA ALA A 85 -17.50 6.69 15.70
C ALA A 85 -17.66 7.57 16.96
N ASP A 86 -18.86 8.12 17.19
CA ASP A 86 -19.19 8.88 18.40
C ASP A 86 -19.10 8.05 19.68
N ARG A 87 -19.36 6.73 19.59
CA ARG A 87 -19.30 5.84 20.75
C ARG A 87 -17.86 5.45 21.11
N VAL A 88 -16.96 5.47 20.13
CA VAL A 88 -15.51 5.28 20.33
C VAL A 88 -14.86 6.57 20.82
N ALA A 89 -15.28 7.73 20.31
CA ALA A 89 -14.74 9.03 20.71
C ALA A 89 -15.20 9.49 22.12
N ARG A 90 -16.29 8.94 22.67
CA ARG A 90 -16.83 9.30 24.00
C ARG A 90 -16.19 8.52 25.17
N ARG A 91 -15.05 7.85 24.95
CA ARG A 91 -14.34 7.09 25.99
C ARG A 91 -12.97 7.69 26.35
N GLU A 92 -12.86 9.00 26.27
CA GLU A 92 -11.85 9.78 27.01
C GLU A 92 -12.53 10.75 27.96
#